data_AF-A0A316TD52-F1
#
_entry.id   AF-A0A316TD52-F1
#
_cell.length_a   1.000
_cell.length_b   1.000
_cell.length_c   1.000
_cell.angle_alpha   90.00
_cell.angle_beta   90.00
_cell.angle_gamma   90.00
#
_symmetry.space_group_name_H-M   'P 1'
#
loop_
_entity.id
_entity.type
_entity.pdbx_description
1 polymer ?
#
loop_
_entity_poly.entity_id
_entity_poly.type
_entity_poly.pdbx_seq_one_letter_code
_entity_poly.pdbx_strand_id
1 'polypeptide(L)'
;MEPTTEDPLAEFVAVMRRLRAECPWKKEQTHRSLARYLLEETHETLEAIDTGDVAHLREELGDLLLQVVFHAVIAEQAGEFDLDDVARDITAKMIRRNPHVYGPDGGAAGSADAPDAATVTEVWESIKATEKGRGRRDHPDAVLDLPPTLPALLYADKVLNRLERAGAAPPTAGDDLGDRLLALVAEGRRTGIDPEQALRDAVRRLP
;
A
#
# COMPACT_ATOMS: atom_id res chain seq x y z
N MET A 1 -8.85 15.98 40.37
CA MET A 1 -7.96 15.10 39.57
C MET A 1 -8.59 15.05 38.20
N GLU A 2 -8.23 16.00 37.35
CA GLU A 2 -8.76 16.09 35.99
C GLU A 2 -8.06 15.03 35.13
N PRO A 3 -8.78 14.10 34.50
CA PRO A 3 -8.23 13.39 33.36
C PRO A 3 -8.37 14.30 32.12
N THR A 4 -7.35 14.35 31.26
CA THR A 4 -7.44 14.17 29.80
C THR A 4 -6.19 14.74 29.10
N THR A 5 -5.24 13.85 28.81
CA THR A 5 -4.42 13.94 27.61
C THR A 5 -4.89 12.80 26.72
N GLU A 6 -6.04 12.99 26.06
CA GLU A 6 -6.70 11.97 25.24
C GLU A 6 -5.88 11.69 23.99
N ASP A 7 -5.59 10.41 23.74
CA ASP A 7 -5.04 9.91 22.50
C ASP A 7 -6.11 10.07 21.40
N PRO A 8 -5.91 10.97 20.40
CA PRO A 8 -6.93 11.25 19.39
C PRO A 8 -7.32 10.02 18.55
N LEU A 9 -6.39 9.08 18.37
CA LEU A 9 -6.68 7.85 17.65
C LEU A 9 -7.57 6.94 18.50
N ALA A 10 -7.27 6.79 19.79
CA ALA A 10 -8.10 6.03 20.71
C ALA A 10 -9.51 6.64 20.85
N GLU A 11 -9.60 7.97 20.89
CA GLU A 11 -10.88 8.71 20.86
C GLU A 11 -11.67 8.38 19.59
N PHE A 12 -11.03 8.46 18.42
CA PHE A 12 -11.68 8.15 17.15
C PHE A 12 -12.18 6.71 17.08
N VAL A 13 -11.39 5.75 17.56
CA VAL A 13 -11.83 4.34 17.65
C VAL A 13 -13.04 4.20 18.56
N ALA A 14 -13.06 4.88 19.70
CA ALA A 14 -14.22 4.87 20.60
C ALA A 14 -15.47 5.47 19.93
N VAL A 15 -15.32 6.58 19.20
CA VAL A 15 -16.39 7.19 18.39
C VAL A 15 -16.90 6.18 17.36
N MET A 16 -16.03 5.50 16.62
CA MET A 16 -16.42 4.53 15.60
C MET A 16 -17.14 3.31 16.18
N ARG A 17 -16.68 2.78 17.32
CA ARG A 17 -17.38 1.71 18.05
C ARG A 17 -18.80 2.14 18.42
N ARG A 18 -18.95 3.37 18.94
CA ARG A 18 -20.26 3.92 19.30
C ARG A 18 -21.15 4.14 18.08
N LEU A 19 -20.63 4.75 17.01
CA LEU A 19 -21.37 4.96 15.76
C LEU A 19 -21.86 3.64 15.17
N ARG A 20 -21.04 2.59 15.20
CA ARG A 20 -21.44 1.27 14.70
C ARG A 20 -22.51 0.61 15.57
N ALA A 21 -22.53 0.89 16.88
CA ALA A 21 -23.55 0.39 17.79
C ALA A 21 -24.89 1.14 17.65
N GLU A 22 -24.84 2.46 17.48
CA GLU A 22 -26.02 3.35 17.58
C GLU A 22 -26.57 3.81 16.23
N CYS A 23 -25.77 3.86 15.16
CA CYS A 23 -26.22 4.32 13.84
C CYS A 23 -26.64 3.15 12.94
N PRO A 24 -27.90 3.07 12.49
CA PRO A 24 -28.41 1.97 11.67
C PRO A 24 -27.58 1.71 10.40
N TRP A 25 -27.26 2.78 9.66
CA TRP A 25 -26.47 2.65 8.44
C TRP A 25 -25.08 2.07 8.70
N LYS A 26 -24.39 2.51 9.77
CA LYS A 26 -23.04 2.01 10.09
C LYS A 26 -23.08 0.56 10.56
N LYS A 27 -24.12 0.20 11.31
CA LYS A 27 -24.36 -1.17 11.80
C LYS A 27 -24.55 -2.17 10.66
N GLU A 28 -25.20 -1.76 9.57
CA GLU A 28 -25.46 -2.62 8.40
C GLU A 28 -24.23 -2.81 7.49
N GLN A 29 -23.15 -2.05 7.69
CA GLN A 29 -21.98 -2.16 6.82
C GLN A 29 -21.16 -3.43 7.05
N THR A 30 -20.70 -4.00 5.94
CA THR A 30 -19.82 -5.17 5.85
C THR A 30 -18.51 -4.78 5.15
N HIS A 31 -17.48 -5.64 5.21
CA HIS A 31 -16.25 -5.39 4.46
C HIS A 31 -16.53 -5.19 2.97
N ARG A 32 -17.48 -5.95 2.41
CA ARG A 32 -17.83 -5.86 0.99
C ARG A 32 -18.57 -4.58 0.63
N SER A 33 -19.50 -4.12 1.46
CA SER A 33 -20.24 -2.88 1.17
C SER A 33 -19.37 -1.64 1.28
N LEU A 34 -18.30 -1.69 2.09
CA LEU A 34 -17.35 -0.59 2.26
C LEU A 34 -16.28 -0.50 1.17
N ALA A 35 -16.05 -1.56 0.40
CA ALA A 35 -14.98 -1.61 -0.60
C ALA A 35 -15.05 -0.49 -1.65
N ARG A 36 -16.26 -0.01 -1.99
CA ARG A 36 -16.43 1.13 -2.90
C ARG A 36 -15.91 2.44 -2.30
N TYR A 37 -16.17 2.68 -1.01
CA TYR A 37 -15.78 3.92 -0.33
C TYR A 37 -14.27 3.94 -0.13
N LEU A 38 -13.67 2.81 0.25
CA LEU A 38 -12.21 2.68 0.30
C LEU A 38 -11.54 3.00 -1.05
N LEU A 39 -12.15 2.60 -2.17
CA LEU A 39 -11.64 2.93 -3.50
C LEU A 39 -11.81 4.43 -3.82
N GLU A 40 -12.96 5.02 -3.47
CA GLU A 40 -13.23 6.46 -3.57
C GLU A 40 -12.16 7.26 -2.79
N GLU A 41 -11.99 7.01 -1.48
CA GLU A 41 -11.00 7.74 -0.65
C GLU A 41 -9.55 7.55 -1.11
N THR A 42 -9.25 6.36 -1.68
CA THR A 42 -7.92 6.10 -2.26
C THR A 42 -7.67 7.04 -3.44
N HIS A 43 -8.68 7.24 -4.31
CA HIS A 43 -8.54 8.10 -5.47
C HIS A 43 -8.56 9.59 -5.11
N GLU A 44 -9.36 9.99 -4.12
CA GLU A 44 -9.38 11.37 -3.60
C GLU A 44 -8.04 11.72 -2.95
N THR A 45 -7.47 10.81 -2.14
CA THR A 45 -6.09 10.95 -1.62
C THR A 45 -5.06 11.10 -2.73
N LEU A 46 -5.15 10.29 -3.78
CA LEU A 46 -4.25 10.41 -4.92
C LEU A 46 -4.41 11.75 -5.65
N GLU A 47 -5.63 12.25 -5.80
CA GLU A 47 -5.88 13.59 -6.37
C GLU A 47 -5.25 14.69 -5.51
N ALA A 48 -5.39 14.63 -4.20
CA ALA A 48 -4.76 15.59 -3.29
C ALA A 48 -3.22 15.59 -3.40
N ILE A 49 -2.60 14.41 -3.53
CA ILE A 49 -1.16 14.27 -3.78
C ILE A 49 -0.78 14.94 -5.10
N ASP A 50 -1.53 14.65 -6.16
CA ASP A 50 -1.19 15.09 -7.51
C ASP A 50 -1.39 16.60 -7.71
N THR A 51 -2.33 17.20 -6.99
CA THR A 51 -2.59 18.64 -7.00
C THR A 51 -1.68 19.41 -6.03
N GLY A 52 -1.03 18.71 -5.10
CA GLY A 52 -0.21 19.32 -4.04
C GLY A 52 -1.04 20.06 -2.99
N ASP A 53 -2.34 19.80 -2.90
CA ASP A 53 -3.22 20.40 -1.89
C ASP A 53 -3.03 19.70 -0.54
N VAL A 54 -2.24 20.32 0.35
CA VAL A 54 -1.92 19.78 1.67
C VAL A 54 -3.13 19.74 2.60
N ALA A 55 -4.09 20.66 2.44
CA ALA A 55 -5.28 20.70 3.29
C ALA A 55 -6.21 19.55 2.92
N HIS A 56 -6.48 19.40 1.63
CA HIS A 56 -7.24 18.28 1.08
C HIS A 56 -6.55 16.95 1.41
N LEU A 57 -5.22 16.85 1.26
CA LEU A 57 -4.48 15.63 1.62
C LEU A 57 -4.70 15.21 3.07
N ARG A 58 -4.78 16.17 4.01
CA ARG A 58 -5.04 15.85 5.42
C ARG A 58 -6.46 15.33 5.64
N GLU A 59 -7.44 15.86 4.93
CA GLU A 59 -8.83 15.41 4.95
C GLU A 59 -8.93 13.97 4.44
N GLU A 60 -8.41 13.72 3.24
CA GLU A 60 -8.46 12.40 2.59
C GLU A 60 -7.68 11.31 3.33
N LEU A 61 -6.55 11.66 3.96
CA LEU A 61 -5.85 10.73 4.86
C LEU A 61 -6.69 10.38 6.11
N GLY A 62 -7.54 11.31 6.56
CA GLY A 62 -8.51 11.08 7.61
C GLY A 62 -9.61 10.10 7.17
N ASP A 63 -10.12 10.24 5.96
CA ASP A 63 -11.16 9.36 5.41
C ASP A 63 -10.60 7.97 5.07
N LEU A 64 -9.36 7.87 4.60
CA LEU A 64 -8.66 6.58 4.52
C LEU A 64 -8.49 5.92 5.89
N LEU A 65 -8.11 6.69 6.92
CA LEU A 65 -8.01 6.19 8.29
C LEU A 65 -9.39 5.71 8.80
N LEU A 66 -10.46 6.45 8.48
CA LEU A 66 -11.84 6.03 8.77
C LEU A 66 -12.14 4.65 8.18
N GLN A 67 -11.81 4.39 6.92
CA GLN A 67 -12.04 3.08 6.31
C GLN A 67 -11.28 1.95 7.03
N VAL A 68 -10.01 2.19 7.41
CA VAL A 68 -9.21 1.22 8.18
C VAL A 68 -9.86 0.90 9.52
N VAL A 69 -10.24 1.93 10.29
CA VAL A 69 -10.89 1.76 11.59
C VAL A 69 -12.26 1.09 11.44
N PHE A 70 -13.04 1.43 10.40
CA PHE A 70 -14.33 0.81 10.14
C PHE A 70 -14.19 -0.70 9.95
N HIS A 71 -13.24 -1.14 9.12
CA HIS A 71 -12.95 -2.56 8.93
C HIS A 71 -12.46 -3.25 10.20
N ALA A 72 -11.59 -2.61 10.99
CA ALA A 72 -11.14 -3.15 12.27
C ALA A 72 -12.31 -3.35 13.25
N VAL A 73 -13.25 -2.41 13.35
CA VAL A 73 -14.43 -2.55 14.22
C VAL A 73 -15.41 -3.62 13.69
N ILE A 74 -15.52 -3.84 12.36
CA ILE A 74 -16.26 -5.00 11.82
C ILE A 74 -15.66 -6.30 12.37
N ALA A 75 -14.35 -6.46 12.21
CA ALA A 75 -13.63 -7.67 12.59
C ALA A 75 -13.64 -7.89 14.11
N GLU A 76 -13.53 -6.82 14.90
CA GLU A 76 -13.58 -6.87 16.36
C GLU A 76 -14.92 -7.44 16.83
N GLN A 77 -16.04 -6.99 16.24
CA GLN A 77 -17.37 -7.50 16.55
C GLN A 77 -17.58 -8.96 16.14
N ALA A 78 -16.84 -9.44 15.14
CA ALA A 78 -16.82 -10.84 14.73
C ALA A 78 -15.88 -11.70 15.60
N GLY A 79 -15.09 -11.09 16.49
CA GLY A 79 -14.08 -11.78 17.29
C GLY A 79 -12.86 -12.25 16.49
N GLU A 80 -12.57 -11.57 15.37
CA GLU A 80 -11.50 -11.95 14.43
C GLU A 80 -10.18 -11.23 14.72
N PHE A 81 -10.18 -9.89 14.67
CA PHE A 81 -9.03 -9.03 14.99
C PHE A 81 -9.52 -7.61 15.30
N ASP A 82 -8.69 -6.80 15.96
CA ASP A 82 -8.95 -5.38 16.23
C ASP A 82 -7.92 -4.43 15.59
N LEU A 83 -8.05 -3.12 15.84
CA LEU A 83 -7.11 -2.14 15.30
C LEU A 83 -5.70 -2.31 15.88
N ASP A 84 -5.59 -2.77 17.12
CA ASP A 84 -4.29 -2.96 17.76
C ASP A 84 -3.56 -4.16 17.16
N ASP A 85 -4.28 -5.21 16.74
CA ASP A 85 -3.74 -6.32 15.96
C ASP A 85 -3.15 -5.82 14.64
N VAL A 86 -3.93 -5.00 13.90
CA VAL A 86 -3.46 -4.38 12.65
C VAL A 86 -2.20 -3.54 12.90
N ALA A 87 -2.18 -2.73 13.95
CA ALA A 87 -1.05 -1.88 14.33
C ALA A 87 0.18 -2.70 14.76
N ARG A 88 0.00 -3.77 15.54
CA ARG A 88 1.08 -4.69 15.94
C ARG A 88 1.70 -5.37 14.73
N ASP A 89 0.88 -5.87 13.82
CA ASP A 89 1.34 -6.59 12.63
C ASP A 89 2.11 -5.69 11.67
N ILE A 90 1.59 -4.48 11.39
CA ILE A 90 2.32 -3.51 10.57
C ILE A 90 3.61 -3.09 11.26
N THR A 91 3.60 -2.81 12.56
CA THR A 91 4.80 -2.41 13.32
C THR A 91 5.87 -3.48 13.25
N ALA A 92 5.53 -4.73 13.56
CA ALA A 92 6.46 -5.85 13.49
C ALA A 92 7.01 -6.04 12.07
N LYS A 93 6.17 -5.90 11.04
CA LYS A 93 6.59 -5.95 9.63
C LYS A 93 7.57 -4.83 9.28
N MET A 94 7.27 -3.59 9.68
CA MET A 94 8.14 -2.44 9.43
C MET A 94 9.50 -2.61 10.11
N ILE A 95 9.54 -3.06 11.37
CA ILE A 95 10.80 -3.31 12.09
C ILE A 95 11.62 -4.38 11.36
N ARG A 96 11.01 -5.52 11.01
CA ARG A 96 11.72 -6.62 10.33
C ARG A 96 12.26 -6.25 8.95
N ARG A 97 11.53 -5.43 8.18
CA ARG A 97 11.92 -5.05 6.80
C ARG A 97 12.88 -3.87 6.73
N ASN A 98 13.16 -3.20 7.85
CA ASN A 98 14.13 -2.11 7.94
C ASN A 98 15.31 -2.45 8.86
N PRO A 99 16.09 -3.53 8.59
CA PRO A 99 17.22 -3.90 9.44
C PRO A 99 18.32 -2.83 9.45
N HIS A 100 18.38 -1.97 8.43
CA HIS A 100 19.30 -0.83 8.39
C HIS A 100 18.96 0.25 9.44
N VAL A 101 17.73 0.27 9.98
CA VAL A 101 17.31 1.16 11.08
C VAL A 101 17.22 0.40 12.41
N TYR A 102 16.68 -0.82 12.42
CA TYR A 102 16.35 -1.55 13.65
C TYR A 102 17.23 -2.78 13.93
N GLY A 103 18.21 -3.06 13.08
CA GLY A 103 19.15 -4.17 13.24
C GLY A 103 20.28 -3.86 14.23
N PRO A 104 21.18 -4.82 14.48
CA PRO A 104 22.33 -4.64 15.37
C PRO A 104 23.23 -3.46 14.97
N ASP A 105 23.30 -3.16 13.68
CA ASP A 105 24.07 -2.05 13.10
C ASP A 105 23.21 -0.77 12.89
N GLY A 106 21.96 -0.74 13.37
CA GLY A 106 20.91 0.24 13.09
C GLY A 106 21.14 1.68 13.58
N GLY A 107 22.35 2.00 14.05
CA GLY A 107 22.76 3.35 14.44
C GLY A 107 23.41 4.17 13.31
N ALA A 108 23.58 3.61 12.12
CA ALA A 108 24.29 4.23 11.00
C ALA A 108 23.45 5.27 10.21
N ALA A 109 22.23 5.58 10.64
CA ALA A 109 21.41 6.62 10.01
C ALA A 109 22.13 7.99 10.07
N GLY A 110 22.60 8.47 8.92
CA GLY A 110 23.38 9.71 8.81
C GLY A 110 24.90 9.55 8.87
N SER A 111 25.41 8.31 8.91
CA SER A 111 26.85 8.04 8.71
C SER A 111 27.21 7.97 7.22
N ALA A 112 28.49 8.14 6.89
CA ALA A 112 28.98 7.95 5.51
C ALA A 112 28.78 6.52 4.97
N ASP A 113 28.50 5.56 5.86
CA ASP A 113 28.26 4.14 5.55
C ASP A 113 26.75 3.80 5.48
N ALA A 114 25.87 4.80 5.55
CA ALA A 114 24.44 4.57 5.38
C ALA A 114 24.13 4.07 3.95
N PRO A 115 23.33 3.01 3.79
CA PRO A 115 22.95 2.51 2.47
C PRO A 115 22.14 3.55 1.71
N ASP A 116 22.36 3.64 0.39
CA ASP A 116 21.55 4.48 -0.48
C ASP A 116 20.12 3.92 -0.65
N ALA A 117 19.24 4.74 -1.22
CA ALA A 117 17.83 4.38 -1.40
C ALA A 117 17.62 3.12 -2.27
N ALA A 118 18.51 2.90 -3.26
CA ALA A 118 18.46 1.73 -4.12
C ALA A 118 18.77 0.46 -3.32
N THR A 119 19.86 0.48 -2.54
CA THR A 119 20.27 -0.61 -1.64
C THR A 119 19.19 -0.92 -0.60
N VAL A 120 18.59 0.12 0.00
CA VAL A 120 17.47 -0.03 0.94
C VAL A 120 16.28 -0.72 0.27
N THR A 121 15.95 -0.34 -0.96
CA THR A 121 14.85 -0.93 -1.74
C THR A 121 15.12 -2.40 -2.07
N GLU A 122 16.35 -2.75 -2.46
CA GLU A 122 16.76 -4.13 -2.74
C GLU A 122 16.65 -5.02 -1.49
N VAL A 123 17.14 -4.54 -0.34
CA VAL A 123 17.04 -5.25 0.94
C VAL A 123 15.58 -5.46 1.31
N TRP A 124 14.74 -4.42 1.18
CA TRP A 124 13.31 -4.51 1.45
C TRP A 124 12.62 -5.58 0.59
N GLU A 125 12.87 -5.56 -0.73
CA GLU A 125 12.29 -6.50 -1.67
C GLU A 125 12.83 -7.93 -1.50
N SER A 126 14.08 -8.09 -1.03
CA SER A 126 14.67 -9.38 -0.68
C SER A 126 13.99 -10.01 0.54
N ILE A 127 13.81 -9.23 1.61
CA ILE A 127 13.12 -9.68 2.83
C ILE A 127 11.67 -10.05 2.51
N LYS A 128 10.97 -9.20 1.76
CA LYS A 128 9.59 -9.44 1.31
C LYS A 128 9.44 -10.75 0.51
N ALA A 129 10.40 -11.09 -0.34
CA ALA A 129 10.37 -12.34 -1.09
C ALA A 129 10.58 -13.57 -0.19
N THR A 130 11.49 -13.47 0.78
CA THR A 130 11.74 -14.54 1.75
C THR A 130 10.50 -14.80 2.63
N GLU A 131 9.79 -13.74 3.04
CA GLU A 131 8.55 -13.87 3.81
C GLU A 131 7.43 -14.54 2.99
N LYS A 132 7.27 -14.16 1.72
CA LYS A 132 6.28 -14.79 0.81
C LYS A 132 6.54 -16.28 0.59
N GLY A 133 7.80 -16.70 0.47
CA GLY A 133 8.19 -18.10 0.31
C GLY A 133 7.94 -18.98 1.54
N ARG A 134 7.74 -18.39 2.72
CA ARG A 134 7.48 -19.14 3.96
C ARG A 134 5.99 -19.42 4.23
N GLY A 135 5.07 -18.63 3.66
CA GLY A 135 3.62 -18.78 3.85
C GLY A 135 2.86 -19.43 2.70
N ARG A 136 3.52 -19.67 1.55
CA ARG A 136 2.85 -20.13 0.33
C ARG A 136 3.76 -21.08 -0.44
N ARG A 137 3.96 -22.27 0.13
CA ARG A 137 4.47 -23.41 -0.63
C ARG A 137 3.29 -23.94 -1.44
N ASP A 138 3.54 -24.18 -2.72
CA ASP A 138 2.65 -24.84 -3.69
C ASP A 138 1.59 -23.97 -4.38
N HIS A 139 2.00 -23.08 -5.31
CA HIS A 139 1.21 -22.83 -6.53
C HIS A 139 2.07 -22.21 -7.66
N PRO A 140 2.07 -22.77 -8.89
CA PRO A 140 2.81 -22.25 -10.04
C PRO A 140 2.34 -20.86 -10.51
N ASP A 141 1.16 -20.38 -10.08
CA ASP A 141 0.60 -19.06 -10.40
C ASP A 141 1.06 -17.91 -9.47
N ALA A 142 2.06 -18.15 -8.62
CA ALA A 142 2.56 -17.12 -7.69
C ALA A 142 3.05 -15.84 -8.40
N VAL A 143 3.40 -15.91 -9.69
CA VAL A 143 3.75 -14.75 -10.52
C VAL A 143 2.52 -13.86 -10.78
N LEU A 144 1.33 -14.43 -10.98
CA LEU A 144 0.10 -13.69 -11.31
C LEU A 144 -0.82 -13.44 -10.12
N ASP A 145 -0.42 -13.79 -8.90
CA ASP A 145 -1.14 -13.44 -7.67
C ASP A 145 -1.03 -11.94 -7.34
N LEU A 146 -1.64 -11.12 -8.18
CA LEU A 146 -1.76 -9.69 -8.05
C LEU A 146 -3.25 -9.37 -7.97
N PRO A 147 -3.66 -8.38 -7.17
CA PRO A 147 -5.04 -7.94 -7.15
C PRO A 147 -5.47 -7.56 -8.58
N PRO A 148 -6.54 -8.14 -9.13
CA PRO A 148 -7.00 -7.82 -10.49
C PRO A 148 -7.57 -6.40 -10.57
N THR A 149 -7.79 -5.75 -9.44
CA THR A 149 -8.27 -4.37 -9.33
C THR A 149 -7.17 -3.33 -9.53
N LEU A 150 -5.90 -3.73 -9.69
CA LEU A 150 -4.83 -2.79 -9.97
C LEU A 150 -5.03 -2.14 -11.36
N PRO A 151 -4.74 -0.83 -11.49
CA PRO A 151 -4.61 -0.18 -12.79
C PRO A 151 -3.63 -0.93 -13.70
N ALA A 152 -3.87 -0.86 -15.01
CA ALA A 152 -3.18 -1.70 -15.98
C ALA A 152 -1.65 -1.50 -15.98
N LEU A 153 -1.15 -0.27 -15.84
CA LEU A 153 0.29 0.00 -15.86
C LEU A 153 0.94 -0.46 -14.55
N LEU A 154 0.32 -0.21 -13.41
CA LEU A 154 0.78 -0.73 -12.12
C LEU A 154 0.73 -2.27 -12.04
N TYR A 155 -0.28 -2.89 -12.66
CA TYR A 155 -0.36 -4.34 -12.77
C TYR A 155 0.79 -4.88 -13.61
N ALA A 156 1.00 -4.32 -14.81
CA ALA A 156 2.10 -4.68 -15.71
C ALA A 156 3.45 -4.51 -15.03
N ASP A 157 3.67 -3.39 -14.34
CA ASP A 157 4.88 -3.11 -13.57
C ASP A 157 5.21 -4.24 -12.58
N LYS A 158 4.21 -4.65 -11.78
CA LYS A 158 4.38 -5.72 -10.80
C LYS A 158 4.59 -7.10 -11.42
N VAL A 159 3.94 -7.38 -12.56
CA VAL A 159 4.17 -8.63 -13.29
C VAL A 159 5.60 -8.69 -13.80
N LEU A 160 6.08 -7.62 -14.45
CA LEU A 160 7.44 -7.53 -14.95
C LEU A 160 8.48 -7.68 -13.83
N ASN A 161 8.25 -7.05 -12.67
CA ASN A 161 9.11 -7.24 -11.50
C ASN A 161 9.23 -8.72 -11.09
N ARG A 162 8.12 -9.45 -11.08
CA ARG A 162 8.11 -10.86 -10.70
C ARG A 162 8.79 -11.75 -11.74
N LEU A 163 8.58 -11.46 -13.02
CA LEU A 163 9.22 -12.16 -14.13
C LEU A 163 10.74 -11.99 -14.13
N GLU A 164 11.21 -10.74 -13.98
CA GLU A 164 12.64 -10.42 -13.87
C GLU A 164 13.31 -11.18 -12.72
N ARG A 165 12.67 -11.22 -11.55
CA ARG A 165 13.14 -11.99 -10.39
C ARG A 165 13.15 -13.51 -10.60
N ALA A 166 12.28 -14.02 -11.47
CA ALA A 166 12.27 -15.42 -11.87
C ALA A 166 13.32 -15.73 -12.96
N GLY A 167 14.09 -14.72 -13.40
CA GLY A 167 15.09 -14.86 -14.46
C GLY A 167 14.49 -14.88 -15.87
N ALA A 168 13.23 -14.47 -16.04
CA ALA A 168 12.61 -14.39 -17.34
C ALA A 168 13.17 -13.21 -18.15
N ALA A 169 13.31 -13.40 -19.47
CA ALA A 169 13.69 -12.32 -20.37
C ALA A 169 12.61 -11.22 -20.40
N PRO A 170 13.00 -9.95 -20.57
CA PRO A 170 12.04 -8.88 -20.74
C PRO A 170 11.18 -9.13 -21.98
N PRO A 171 9.91 -8.70 -21.98
CA PRO A 171 9.08 -8.78 -23.17
C PRO A 171 9.74 -8.01 -24.32
N THR A 172 9.81 -8.65 -25.48
CA THR A 172 10.24 -7.99 -26.71
C THR A 172 9.10 -7.12 -27.23
N ALA A 173 9.42 -5.93 -27.74
CA ALA A 173 8.42 -5.09 -28.41
C ALA A 173 7.87 -5.84 -29.63
N GLY A 174 6.62 -6.31 -29.54
CA GLY A 174 5.83 -6.72 -30.69
C GLY A 174 5.17 -5.52 -31.37
N ASP A 175 4.46 -5.79 -32.46
CA ASP A 175 3.90 -4.75 -33.33
C ASP A 175 2.58 -4.17 -32.82
N ASP A 176 1.88 -4.86 -31.91
CA ASP A 176 0.58 -4.42 -31.40
C ASP A 176 0.70 -3.37 -30.27
N LEU A 177 -0.41 -2.68 -30.00
CA LEU A 177 -0.43 -1.60 -29.01
C LEU A 177 -0.15 -2.11 -27.59
N GLY A 178 -0.60 -3.31 -27.24
CA GLY A 178 -0.41 -3.90 -25.91
C GLY A 178 1.07 -4.18 -25.65
N ASP A 179 1.76 -4.78 -26.64
CA ASP A 179 3.20 -5.04 -26.57
C ASP A 179 4.01 -3.75 -26.43
N ARG A 180 3.62 -2.70 -27.15
CA ARG A 180 4.25 -1.38 -27.07
C ARG A 180 4.04 -0.71 -25.71
N LEU A 181 2.83 -0.80 -25.14
CA LEU A 181 2.55 -0.30 -23.78
C LEU A 181 3.37 -1.07 -22.73
N LEU A 182 3.44 -2.40 -22.86
CA LEU A 182 4.23 -3.24 -21.96
C LEU A 182 5.73 -2.93 -22.04
N ALA A 183 6.25 -2.66 -23.25
CA ALA A 183 7.63 -2.23 -23.45
C ALA A 183 7.92 -0.87 -22.79
N LEU A 184 7.00 0.08 -22.84
CA LEU A 184 7.12 1.37 -22.14
C LEU A 184 7.11 1.20 -20.62
N VAL A 185 6.29 0.30 -20.08
CA VAL A 185 6.31 -0.06 -18.65
C VAL A 185 7.68 -0.67 -18.27
N ALA A 186 8.22 -1.57 -19.09
CA ALA A 186 9.54 -2.15 -18.89
C ALA A 186 10.67 -1.09 -18.94
N GLU A 187 10.55 -0.09 -19.80
CA GLU A 187 11.47 1.05 -19.87
C GLU A 187 11.40 1.94 -18.62
N GLY A 188 10.18 2.28 -18.17
CA GLY A 188 9.97 3.04 -16.94
C GLY A 188 10.65 2.36 -15.75
N ARG A 189 10.46 1.05 -15.61
CA ARG A 189 11.11 0.24 -14.56
C ARG A 189 12.64 0.34 -14.57
N ARG A 190 13.26 0.19 -15.74
CA ARG A 190 14.73 0.28 -15.88
C ARG A 190 15.28 1.66 -15.56
N THR A 191 14.46 2.70 -15.74
CA THR A 191 14.84 4.09 -15.48
C THR A 191 14.37 4.62 -14.12
N GLY A 192 13.73 3.77 -13.30
CA GLY A 192 13.22 4.15 -11.99
C GLY A 192 11.98 5.04 -12.03
N ILE A 193 11.27 5.07 -13.15
CA ILE A 193 10.03 5.85 -13.34
C ILE A 193 8.83 4.93 -13.08
N ASP A 194 7.89 5.38 -12.23
CA ASP A 194 6.58 4.75 -12.09
C ASP A 194 5.72 5.04 -13.33
N PRO A 195 5.42 4.03 -14.17
CA PRO A 195 4.69 4.24 -15.41
C PRO A 195 3.24 4.68 -15.17
N GLU A 196 2.60 4.25 -14.08
CA GLU A 196 1.23 4.65 -13.74
C GLU A 196 1.21 6.15 -13.43
N GLN A 197 2.09 6.60 -12.53
CA GLN A 197 2.18 8.02 -12.19
C GLN A 197 2.60 8.88 -13.39
N ALA A 198 3.57 8.41 -14.19
CA ALA A 198 4.03 9.14 -15.39
C ALA A 198 2.88 9.38 -16.40
N LEU A 199 1.99 8.40 -16.59
CA LEU A 199 0.82 8.58 -17.45
C LEU A 199 -0.19 9.53 -16.81
N ARG A 200 -0.47 9.40 -15.50
CA ARG A 200 -1.38 10.31 -14.78
C ARG A 200 -0.93 11.77 -14.92
N ASP A 201 0.36 12.03 -14.73
CA ASP A 201 0.95 13.37 -14.91
C ASP A 201 0.84 13.84 -16.37
N ALA A 202 1.04 12.94 -17.35
CA ALA A 202 0.93 13.28 -18.76
C ALA A 202 -0.49 13.66 -19.17
N VAL A 203 -1.50 12.93 -18.68
CA VAL A 203 -2.91 13.22 -18.94
C VAL A 203 -3.30 14.58 -18.35
N ARG A 204 -2.83 14.92 -17.15
CA ARG A 204 -3.11 16.22 -16.52
C ARG A 204 -2.52 17.43 -17.25
N ARG A 205 -1.49 17.24 -18.07
CA ARG A 205 -0.93 18.32 -18.90
C ARG A 205 -1.73 18.59 -20.17
N LEU A 206 -2.72 17.75 -20.50
CA LEU A 206 -3.58 17.98 -21.64
C LEU A 206 -4.50 19.19 -21.38
N PRO A 207 -4.78 19.99 -22.43
CA PRO A 207 -5.62 21.18 -22.33
C PRO A 207 -7.10 20.86 -22.11
#